data_AF-A0A699V769-F1
#
_entry.id   AF-A0A699V769-F1
#
_cell.length_a   1.000
_cell.length_b   1.000
_cell.length_c   1.000
_cell.angle_alpha   90.00
_cell.angle_beta   90.00
_cell.angle_gamma   90.00
#
_symmetry.space_group_name_H-M   'P 1'
#
loop_
_entity.id
_entity.type
_entity.pdbx_description
1 polymer ?
#
loop_
_entity_poly.entity_id
_entity_poly.type
_entity_poly.pdbx_seq_one_letter_code
_entity_poly.pdbx_strand_id
1 'polypeptide(L)'
;MWKQSYEQKRLYEIIFEGLMQQMDLDSLETFADIAFQCLQKFRQERPTMSDVVEKLTIALEMQEDHDTIGNLPKKYDQIIKAAGDPLNYTSLEELKALLSKGVLLNGGKTVSIYLALDKLLMFLRYGKL
;
A
#
# COMPACT_ATOMS: atom_id res chain seq x y z
N MET A 1 -12.06 15.22 18.63
CA MET A 1 -12.68 14.03 18.03
C MET A 1 -11.64 13.07 17.45
N TRP A 2 -10.71 13.45 16.55
CA TRP A 2 -9.63 12.52 16.11
C TRP A 2 -8.27 12.73 16.81
N LYS A 3 -7.82 13.99 17.02
CA LYS A 3 -6.56 14.30 17.75
C LYS A 3 -6.52 13.68 19.15
N GLN A 4 -7.64 13.75 19.86
CA GLN A 4 -7.79 13.13 21.18
C GLN A 4 -7.69 11.59 21.11
N SER A 5 -8.28 10.96 20.09
CA SER A 5 -8.15 9.52 19.86
C SER A 5 -6.70 9.14 19.56
N TYR A 6 -5.96 9.95 18.81
CA TYR A 6 -4.52 9.77 18.62
C TYR A 6 -3.75 9.85 19.95
N GLU A 7 -3.93 10.93 20.72
CA GLU A 7 -3.26 11.14 22.02
C GLU A 7 -3.56 10.02 23.03
N GLN A 8 -4.77 9.45 22.98
CA GLN A 8 -5.20 8.36 23.85
C GLN A 8 -4.84 6.96 23.31
N LYS A 9 -4.18 6.86 22.15
CA LYS A 9 -3.92 5.60 21.44
C LYS A 9 -5.19 4.79 21.14
N ARG A 10 -6.25 5.48 20.75
CA ARG A 10 -7.57 4.92 20.41
C ARG A 10 -8.03 5.26 19.00
N LEU A 11 -7.09 5.26 18.05
CA LEU A 11 -7.43 5.46 16.63
C LEU A 11 -8.45 4.43 16.12
N TYR A 12 -8.44 3.22 16.67
CA TYR A 12 -9.40 2.17 16.32
C TYR A 12 -10.87 2.55 16.61
N GLU A 13 -11.14 3.50 17.51
CA GLU A 13 -12.52 3.95 17.82
C GLU A 13 -13.08 4.85 16.71
N ILE A 14 -12.22 5.46 15.89
CA ILE A 14 -12.62 6.42 14.83
C ILE A 14 -12.43 5.85 13.42
N ILE A 15 -11.71 4.75 13.28
CA ILE A 15 -11.51 4.07 11.99
C ILE A 15 -12.66 3.09 11.79
N PHE A 16 -13.20 3.05 10.57
CA PHE A 16 -14.25 2.10 10.22
C PHE A 16 -13.74 0.66 10.43
N GLU A 17 -14.52 -0.16 11.15
CA GLU A 17 -14.13 -1.51 11.53
C GLU A 17 -13.71 -2.38 10.34
N GLY A 18 -14.40 -2.25 9.20
CA GLY A 18 -14.06 -2.98 7.97
C GLY A 18 -12.73 -2.56 7.32
N LEU A 19 -12.21 -1.37 7.65
CA LEU A 19 -10.88 -0.92 7.23
C LEU A 19 -9.79 -1.39 8.20
N MET A 20 -10.07 -1.43 9.51
CA MET A 20 -9.10 -1.88 10.52
C MET A 20 -8.51 -3.26 10.23
N GLN A 21 -9.31 -4.18 9.67
CA GLN A 21 -8.85 -5.53 9.33
C GLN A 21 -7.91 -5.58 8.12
N GLN A 22 -7.85 -4.51 7.33
CA GLN A 22 -7.02 -4.41 6.12
C GLN A 22 -5.74 -3.61 6.34
N MET A 23 -5.66 -2.91 7.48
CA MET A 23 -4.55 -2.01 7.77
C MET A 23 -3.49 -2.72 8.59
N ASP A 24 -2.24 -2.47 8.22
CA ASP A 24 -1.12 -2.77 9.10
C ASP A 24 -1.10 -1.78 10.27
N LEU A 25 -0.90 -2.30 11.49
CA LEU A 25 -0.97 -1.46 12.70
C LEU A 25 0.24 -0.52 12.81
N ASP A 26 1.42 -0.95 12.39
CA ASP A 26 2.66 -0.16 12.46
C ASP A 26 2.64 0.93 11.36
N SER A 27 2.12 0.59 10.17
CA SER A 27 1.82 1.55 9.10
C SER A 27 0.83 2.61 9.58
N LEU A 28 -0.26 2.20 10.23
CA LEU A 28 -1.27 3.12 10.77
C LEU A 28 -0.68 4.05 11.83
N GLU A 29 0.12 3.54 12.77
CA GLU A 29 0.79 4.36 13.78
C GLU A 29 1.72 5.38 13.13
N THR A 30 2.57 4.94 12.19
CA THR A 30 3.50 5.81 11.45
C THR A 30 2.77 6.90 10.66
N PHE A 31 1.67 6.54 10.00
CA PHE A 31 0.83 7.48 9.26
C PHE A 31 0.15 8.50 10.19
N ALA A 32 -0.40 8.04 11.31
CA ALA A 32 -1.09 8.90 12.26
C ALA A 32 -0.12 9.86 12.95
N ASP A 33 1.09 9.41 13.28
CA ASP A 33 2.16 10.22 13.85
C ASP A 33 2.51 11.39 12.93
N ILE A 34 2.81 11.12 11.65
CA ILE A 34 3.19 12.19 10.72
C ILE A 34 2.02 13.14 10.45
N ALA A 35 0.77 12.63 10.38
CA ALA A 35 -0.43 13.45 10.23
C ALA A 35 -0.66 14.36 11.44
N PHE A 36 -0.43 13.86 12.66
CA PHE A 36 -0.52 14.64 13.89
C PHE A 36 0.52 15.76 13.91
N GLN A 37 1.77 15.46 13.54
CA GLN A 37 2.84 16.46 13.44
C GLN A 37 2.56 17.54 12.38
N CYS A 38 2.01 17.18 11.22
CA CYS A 38 1.61 18.13 10.17
C CYS A 38 0.59 19.18 10.67
N LEU A 39 -0.23 18.80 11.65
CA LEU A 39 -1.35 19.59 12.17
C LEU A 39 -1.02 20.29 13.49
N GLN A 40 0.27 20.39 13.82
CA GLN A 40 0.74 21.16 14.97
C GLN A 40 0.46 22.65 14.80
N LYS A 41 0.18 23.30 15.93
CA LYS A 41 -0.21 24.71 15.96
C LYS A 41 0.95 25.58 15.50
N PHE A 42 2.14 25.32 16.04
CA PHE A 42 3.33 26.10 15.76
C PHE A 42 4.05 25.55 14.54
N ARG A 43 4.51 26.45 13.65
CA ARG A 43 5.18 26.08 12.40
C ARG A 43 6.47 25.28 12.65
N GLN A 44 7.15 25.57 13.75
CA GLN A 44 8.41 24.95 14.15
C GLN A 44 8.24 23.49 14.57
N GLU A 45 7.03 23.08 14.95
CA GLU A 45 6.69 21.70 15.32
C GLU A 45 6.20 20.88 14.12
N ARG A 46 5.95 21.54 12.98
CA ARG A 46 5.52 20.86 11.76
C ARG A 46 6.74 20.27 11.05
N PRO A 47 6.61 19.05 10.51
CA PRO A 47 7.68 18.40 9.76
C PRO A 47 7.94 19.16 8.46
N THR A 48 9.14 18.96 7.89
CA THR A 48 9.39 19.36 6.51
C THR A 48 8.67 18.40 5.56
N MET A 49 8.44 18.83 4.32
CA MET A 49 7.88 17.92 3.30
C MET A 49 8.78 16.70 3.04
N SER A 50 10.10 16.82 3.25
CA SER A 50 11.02 15.69 3.15
C SER A 50 10.72 14.64 4.21
N ASP A 51 10.56 15.06 5.47
CA ASP A 51 10.23 14.16 6.58
C ASP A 51 8.85 13.51 6.36
N VAL A 52 7.89 14.25 5.80
CA VAL A 52 6.57 13.72 5.44
C VAL A 52 6.69 12.60 4.41
N VAL A 53 7.42 12.84 3.31
CA VAL A 53 7.60 11.83 2.26
C VAL A 53 8.34 10.61 2.79
N GLU A 54 9.37 10.80 3.60
CA GLU A 54 10.12 9.70 4.22
C GLU A 54 9.21 8.82 5.09
N LYS A 55 8.45 9.42 6.00
CA LYS A 55 7.54 8.68 6.89
C LYS A 55 6.39 8.01 6.14
N LEU A 56 5.84 8.66 5.12
CA LEU A 56 4.81 8.04 4.28
C LEU A 56 5.35 6.87 3.45
N THR A 57 6.61 6.94 3.01
CA THR A 57 7.25 5.83 2.30
C THR A 57 7.42 4.63 3.22
N ILE A 58 7.90 4.84 4.45
CA ILE A 58 8.02 3.78 5.46
C ILE A 58 6.66 3.16 5.79
N ALA A 59 5.62 4.00 6.02
CA ALA A 59 4.28 3.51 6.30
C ALA A 59 3.73 2.68 5.13
N LEU A 60 4.01 3.10 3.89
CA LEU A 60 3.59 2.37 2.69
C LEU A 60 4.29 1.01 2.60
N GLU A 61 5.60 0.96 2.83
CA GLU A 61 6.38 -0.29 2.82
C GLU A 61 5.83 -1.29 3.86
N MET A 62 5.52 -0.84 5.07
CA MET A 62 4.88 -1.67 6.11
C MET A 62 3.52 -2.23 5.66
N GLN A 63 2.68 -1.39 5.03
CA GLN A 63 1.39 -1.84 4.52
C GLN A 63 1.53 -2.82 3.35
N GLU A 64 2.50 -2.60 2.47
CA GLU A 64 2.81 -3.53 1.38
C GLU A 64 3.31 -4.87 1.94
N ASP A 65 4.16 -4.87 2.96
CA ASP A 65 4.64 -6.08 3.63
C ASP A 65 3.48 -6.86 4.29
N HIS A 66 2.58 -6.17 5.01
CA HIS A 66 1.38 -6.77 5.58
C HIS A 66 0.47 -7.39 4.51
N ASP A 67 0.24 -6.68 3.41
CA ASP A 67 -0.54 -7.18 2.26
C ASP A 67 0.14 -8.38 1.61
N THR A 68 1.48 -8.40 1.58
CA THR A 68 2.28 -9.46 0.95
C THR A 68 2.34 -10.74 1.76
N ILE A 69 2.47 -10.64 3.09
CA ILE A 69 2.57 -11.78 4.01
C ILE A 69 1.18 -12.35 4.34
N GLY A 70 0.14 -11.51 4.43
CA GLY A 70 -1.20 -11.91 4.88
C GLY A 70 -2.21 -12.27 3.78
N ASN A 71 -2.14 -11.65 2.60
CA ASN A 71 -3.28 -11.66 1.64
C ASN A 71 -2.92 -11.83 0.17
N LEU A 72 -1.65 -11.98 -0.18
CA LEU A 72 -1.25 -11.91 -1.58
C LEU A 72 -1.67 -13.09 -2.47
N PRO A 73 -1.68 -14.36 -1.98
CA PRO A 73 -2.32 -15.44 -2.70
C PRO A 73 -3.79 -15.14 -2.98
N LYS A 74 -4.54 -14.60 -2.01
CA LYS A 74 -5.97 -14.28 -2.17
C LYS A 74 -6.23 -13.12 -3.15
N LYS A 75 -5.35 -12.12 -3.18
CA LYS A 75 -5.46 -10.96 -4.08
C LYS A 75 -5.22 -11.36 -5.55
N TYR A 76 -4.29 -12.28 -5.80
CA TYR A 76 -3.99 -12.77 -7.14
C TYR A 76 -4.72 -14.05 -7.50
N ASP A 77 -5.41 -14.69 -6.56
CA ASP A 77 -6.13 -15.95 -6.73
C ASP A 77 -7.04 -15.94 -7.96
N GLN A 78 -7.77 -14.84 -8.16
CA GLN A 78 -8.66 -14.67 -9.31
C GLN A 78 -7.88 -14.60 -10.63
N ILE A 79 -6.71 -13.97 -10.62
CA ILE A 79 -5.84 -13.83 -11.79
C ILE A 79 -5.13 -15.14 -12.08
N ILE A 80 -4.62 -15.83 -11.05
CA ILE A 80 -4.02 -17.16 -11.16
C ILE A 80 -5.03 -18.17 -11.71
N LYS A 81 -6.29 -18.13 -11.24
CA LYS A 81 -7.38 -18.99 -11.73
C LYS A 81 -7.84 -18.63 -13.15
N ALA A 82 -7.78 -17.35 -13.53
CA ALA A 82 -8.21 -16.87 -14.83
C ALA A 82 -7.10 -16.92 -15.90
N ALA A 83 -5.85 -17.13 -15.50
CA ALA A 83 -4.72 -17.28 -16.40
C ALA A 83 -4.97 -18.44 -17.38
N GLY A 84 -4.70 -18.21 -18.67
CA GLY A 84 -4.82 -19.25 -19.69
C GLY A 84 -3.77 -20.35 -19.52
N ASP A 85 -2.57 -19.97 -19.07
CA ASP A 85 -1.46 -20.87 -18.80
C ASP A 85 -1.18 -20.95 -17.28
N PRO A 86 -0.77 -22.12 -16.76
CA PRO A 86 -0.35 -22.25 -15.37
C PRO A 86 0.83 -21.32 -15.04
N LEU A 87 0.66 -20.47 -14.03
CA LEU A 87 1.75 -19.65 -13.50
C LEU A 87 2.62 -20.51 -12.57
N ASN A 88 3.83 -20.86 -13.02
CA ASN A 88 4.80 -21.54 -12.18
C ASN A 88 5.60 -20.51 -11.37
N TYR A 89 5.32 -20.40 -10.07
CA TYR A 89 6.03 -19.52 -9.16
C TYR A 89 6.30 -20.24 -7.83
N THR A 90 7.45 -19.95 -7.25
CA THR A 90 7.91 -20.53 -5.98
C THR A 90 8.03 -19.48 -4.87
N SER A 91 8.02 -18.21 -5.26
CA SER A 91 8.05 -17.07 -4.37
C SER A 91 7.10 -16.00 -4.84
N LEU A 92 6.81 -15.08 -3.94
CA LEU A 92 5.96 -13.97 -4.25
C LEU A 92 6.59 -13.00 -5.27
N GLU A 93 7.88 -12.73 -5.13
CA GLU A 93 8.60 -11.85 -6.05
C GLU A 93 8.60 -12.41 -7.48
N GLU A 94 8.67 -13.74 -7.61
CA GLU A 94 8.52 -14.41 -8.90
C GLU A 94 7.09 -14.24 -9.45
N LEU A 95 6.06 -14.39 -8.62
CA LEU A 95 4.68 -14.14 -9.02
C LEU A 95 4.47 -12.68 -9.47
N LYS A 96 4.96 -11.69 -8.70
CA LYS A 96 4.88 -10.27 -9.07
C LYS A 96 5.60 -10.00 -10.39
N ALA A 97 6.80 -10.58 -10.59
CA ALA A 97 7.57 -10.44 -11.81
C ALA A 97 6.90 -11.09 -13.04
N LEU A 98 6.15 -12.18 -12.86
CA LEU A 98 5.34 -12.77 -13.92
C LEU A 98 4.15 -11.88 -14.26
N LEU A 99 3.45 -11.35 -13.25
CA LEU A 99 2.27 -10.51 -13.43
C LEU A 99 2.60 -9.12 -14.01
N SER A 100 3.78 -8.58 -13.73
CA SER A 100 4.26 -7.31 -14.30
C SER A 100 4.56 -7.42 -15.80
N LYS A 101 5.07 -8.57 -16.25
CA LYS A 101 5.24 -8.90 -17.68
C LYS A 101 3.93 -9.03 -18.44
N GLY A 102 2.82 -9.20 -17.71
CA GLY A 102 1.48 -9.36 -18.25
C GLY A 102 1.10 -10.83 -18.43
N VAL A 103 -0.13 -11.17 -18.08
CA VAL A 103 -0.67 -12.53 -18.19
C VAL A 103 -1.89 -12.54 -19.11
N LEU A 104 -1.95 -13.57 -19.97
CA LEU A 104 -3.10 -13.83 -20.82
C LEU A 104 -4.22 -14.47 -20.01
N LEU A 105 -5.40 -13.85 -20.02
CA LEU A 105 -6.59 -14.41 -19.39
C LEU A 105 -7.43 -15.19 -20.40
N ASN A 106 -8.16 -16.19 -19.89
CA ASN A 106 -9.16 -16.94 -20.65
C ASN A 106 -10.20 -15.96 -21.22
N GLY A 107 -10.15 -15.75 -22.55
CA GLY A 107 -10.91 -14.71 -23.26
C GLY A 107 -10.06 -13.73 -24.08
N GLY A 108 -8.74 -13.92 -24.13
CA GLY A 108 -7.83 -13.18 -25.04
C GLY A 108 -7.48 -11.77 -24.56
N LYS A 109 -7.80 -11.43 -23.30
CA LYS A 109 -7.45 -10.14 -22.69
C LYS A 109 -6.18 -10.29 -21.85
N THR A 110 -5.21 -9.41 -22.06
CA THR A 110 -3.99 -9.34 -21.24
C THR A 110 -4.21 -8.37 -20.09
N VAL A 111 -3.94 -8.80 -18.87
CA VAL A 111 -3.93 -7.92 -17.68
C VAL A 111 -2.48 -7.76 -17.21
N SER A 112 -2.00 -6.53 -17.19
CA SER A 112 -0.76 -6.15 -16.51
C SER A 112 -1.14 -5.31 -15.29
N ILE A 113 -0.90 -5.89 -14.11
CA ILE A 113 -1.37 -5.33 -12.83
C ILE A 113 -0.58 -4.06 -12.47
N TYR A 114 0.66 -3.95 -12.96
CA TYR A 114 1.60 -2.91 -12.56
C TYR A 114 1.59 -1.66 -13.46
N LEU A 115 0.88 -1.64 -14.60
CA LEU A 115 0.82 -0.43 -15.44
C LEU A 115 0.19 0.78 -14.73
N ALA A 116 -0.61 0.59 -13.68
CA ALA A 116 -1.18 1.69 -12.90
C ALA A 116 -0.25 2.17 -11.77
N LEU A 117 0.44 1.24 -11.09
CA LEU A 117 1.34 1.56 -9.98
C LEU A 117 2.73 1.99 -10.46
N ASP A 118 3.29 1.38 -11.51
CA ASP A 118 4.55 1.84 -12.10
C ASP A 118 4.40 3.22 -12.72
N LYS A 119 3.24 3.56 -13.29
CA LYS A 119 2.99 4.93 -13.76
C LYS A 119 2.87 5.91 -12.60
N LEU A 120 2.23 5.53 -11.50
CA LEU A 120 2.12 6.38 -10.32
C LEU A 120 3.48 6.54 -9.61
N LEU A 121 4.25 5.46 -9.45
CA LEU A 121 5.60 5.47 -8.89
C LEU A 121 6.61 6.16 -9.81
N MET A 122 6.53 5.98 -11.12
CA MET A 122 7.34 6.74 -12.08
C MET A 122 6.94 8.21 -12.11
N PHE A 123 5.65 8.54 -12.01
CA PHE A 123 5.19 9.92 -11.92
C PHE A 123 5.67 10.57 -10.61
N LEU A 124 5.58 9.87 -9.48
CA LEU A 124 6.03 10.35 -8.18
C LEU A 124 7.56 10.42 -8.07
N ARG A 125 8.31 9.53 -8.72
CA ARG A 125 9.79 9.51 -8.71
C ARG A 125 10.44 10.38 -9.79
N TYR A 126 9.83 10.53 -10.96
CA TYR A 126 10.45 11.15 -12.14
C TYR A 126 9.61 12.23 -12.82
N GLY A 127 8.36 12.46 -12.39
CA GLY A 127 7.54 13.60 -12.83
C GLY A 127 7.19 13.64 -14.33
N LYS A 128 7.24 12.52 -15.05
CA LYS A 128 6.90 12.45 -16.48
C LYS A 128 5.88 11.36 -16.78
N LEU A 129 4.90 11.71 -17.62
CA LEU A 129 3.91 10.84 -18.25
C LEU A 129 4.45 10.26 -19.56
#